data_AF-A0A6B3EU65-F1
#
_entry.id   AF-A0A6B3EU65-F1
#
_cell.length_a   1.000
_cell.length_b   1.000
_cell.length_c   1.000
_cell.angle_alpha   90.00
_cell.angle_beta   90.00
_cell.angle_gamma   90.00
#
_symmetry.space_group_name_H-M   'P 1'
#
loop_
_entity.id
_entity.type
_entity.pdbx_description
1 polymer ?
#
loop_
_entity_poly.entity_id
_entity_poly.type
_entity_poly.pdbx_seq_one_letter_code
_entity_poly.pdbx_strand_id
1 'polypeptide(L)' 'QVGLAWTLQNPGVTASLLGARTLAQLEDNLSALEVDFTAPQLARFHEVSAIEPGFPHDMLAGDRMRAVTQGDLKVDTRR' A
#
# COMPACT_ATOMS: atom_id res chain seq x y z
N GLN A 1 8.19 10.22 -9.39
CA GLN A 1 8.30 10.86 -8.05
C GLN A 1 7.10 10.59 -7.13
N VAL A 2 5.99 11.35 -7.19
CA VAL A 2 4.88 11.30 -6.19
C VAL A 2 4.27 9.91 -5.97
N GLY A 3 4.00 9.16 -7.03
CA GLY A 3 3.46 7.80 -6.91
C GLY A 3 4.43 6.84 -6.20
N LEU A 4 5.74 6.99 -6.42
CA LEU A 4 6.77 6.22 -5.73
C LEU A 4 6.83 6.58 -4.24
N ALA A 5 6.74 7.88 -3.93
CA ALA A 5 6.69 8.32 -2.53
C ALA A 5 5.47 7.74 -1.81
N TRP A 6 4.31 7.70 -2.49
CA TRP A 6 3.10 7.12 -1.93
C TRP A 6 3.24 5.61 -1.68
N THR A 7 3.85 4.86 -2.60
CA THR A 7 4.10 3.42 -2.38
C THR A 7 5.07 3.17 -1.23
N LEU A 8 6.06 4.04 -1.03
CA LEU A 8 7.00 3.95 0.09
C LEU A 8 6.36 4.23 1.45
N GLN A 9 5.29 5.02 1.51
CA GLN A 9 4.52 5.28 2.73
C GLN A 9 3.45 4.21 3.01
N ASN A 10 3.20 3.29 2.08
CA ASN A 10 2.18 2.25 2.25
C ASN A 10 2.72 1.10 3.12
N PRO A 11 2.12 0.80 4.29
CA PRO A 11 2.61 -0.26 5.19
C PRO A 11 2.56 -1.68 4.58
N GLY A 12 1.76 -1.88 3.53
CA GLY A 12 1.73 -3.14 2.78
C GLY A 12 2.91 -3.35 1.82
N VAL A 13 3.75 -2.32 1.61
CA VAL A 13 4.86 -2.33 0.67
C VAL A 13 6.18 -2.39 1.45
N THR A 14 6.92 -3.50 1.32
CA THR A 14 8.24 -3.63 1.95
C THR A 14 9.34 -2.88 1.18
N ALA A 15 9.30 -2.94 -0.15
CA ALA A 15 10.22 -2.23 -1.02
C ALA A 15 9.55 -1.95 -2.37
N SER A 16 9.81 -0.76 -2.93
CA SER A 16 9.35 -0.40 -4.27
C SER A 16 10.43 -0.74 -5.28
N LEU A 17 10.09 -1.53 -6.31
CA LEU A 17 10.97 -1.77 -7.45
C LEU A 17 10.81 -0.64 -8.46
N LEU A 18 11.93 -0.11 -8.96
CA LEU A 18 11.96 0.95 -9.97
C LEU A 18 12.92 0.58 -11.11
N GLY A 19 12.57 1.02 -12.32
CA GLY A 19 13.44 0.92 -13.49
C GLY A 19 13.96 2.30 -13.90
N ALA A 20 15.23 2.38 -14.28
CA ALA A 20 15.83 3.58 -14.85
C ALA A 20 16.76 3.18 -15.99
N ARG A 21 16.61 3.84 -17.16
CA ARG A 21 17.43 3.61 -18.36
C ARG A 21 18.50 4.68 -18.55
N THR A 22 18.41 5.76 -17.77
CA THR A 22 19.32 6.90 -17.78
C THR A 22 19.57 7.33 -16.34
N LEU A 23 20.69 8.04 -16.12
CA LEU A 23 21.01 8.60 -14.81
C LEU A 23 19.93 9.60 -14.35
N ALA A 24 19.48 10.49 -15.23
CA ALA A 24 18.42 11.45 -14.92
C ALA A 24 17.11 10.77 -14.46
N GLN A 25 16.75 9.61 -15.03
CA GLN A 25 15.59 8.86 -14.56
C GLN A 25 15.81 8.26 -13.16
N LEU A 26 17.02 7.81 -12.86
CA LEU A 26 17.36 7.30 -11.55
C LEU A 26 17.28 8.42 -10.50
N GLU A 27 17.87 9.58 -10.80
CA GLU A 27 17.82 10.77 -9.95
C GLU A 27 16.38 11.25 -9.71
N ASP A 28 15.56 11.29 -10.77
CA ASP A 28 14.14 11.60 -10.68
C ASP A 28 13.41 10.58 -9.77
N ASN A 29 13.64 9.29 -9.95
CA ASN A 29 13.03 8.26 -9.10
C ASN A 29 13.45 8.40 -7.63
N LEU A 30 14.74 8.65 -7.37
CA LEU A 30 15.28 8.80 -6.01
C LEU A 30 14.78 10.06 -5.30
N SER A 31 14.45 11.11 -6.06
CA SER A 31 13.84 12.34 -5.51
C SER A 31 12.49 12.06 -4.82
N ALA A 32 11.86 10.90 -5.05
CA ALA A 32 10.69 10.48 -4.30
C ALA A 32 10.93 10.28 -2.80
N LEU A 33 12.17 10.05 -2.37
CA LEU A 33 12.54 9.88 -0.96
C LEU A 33 12.43 11.18 -0.15
N GLU A 34 12.38 12.33 -0.83
CA GLU A 34 12.30 13.66 -0.21
C GLU A 34 10.85 14.17 -0.16
N VAL A 35 9.89 13.38 -0.63
CA VAL A 35 8.48 13.78 -0.69
C VAL A 35 7.77 13.34 0.60
N ASP A 36 7.47 14.34 1.44
CA ASP A 36 6.59 14.17 2.58
C ASP A 36 5.13 14.45 2.22
N PHE A 37 4.22 13.62 2.72
CA PHE A 37 2.79 13.87 2.64
C PHE A 37 2.24 14.32 3.98
N THR A 38 1.37 15.31 3.94
CA THR A 38 0.50 15.63 5.07
C THR A 38 -0.59 14.57 5.21
N ALA A 39 -1.13 14.38 6.42
CA ALA A 39 -2.22 13.44 6.65
C ALA A 39 -3.45 13.68 5.74
N PRO A 40 -3.88 14.94 5.45
CA PRO A 40 -4.96 15.19 4.49
C PRO A 40 -4.63 14.75 3.05
N GLN A 41 -3.38 14.87 2.61
CA GLN A 41 -2.97 14.41 1.28
C GLN A 41 -3.00 12.88 1.18
N LEU A 42 -2.51 12.18 2.21
CA LEU A 42 -2.61 10.71 2.28
C LEU A 42 -4.06 10.26 2.30
N ALA A 43 -4.91 10.90 3.11
CA ALA A 43 -6.33 10.59 3.15
C ALA A 43 -7.00 10.77 1.78
N ARG A 44 -6.68 11.85 1.07
CA ARG A 44 -7.17 12.08 -0.29
C ARG A 44 -6.72 10.99 -1.26
N PHE A 45 -5.45 10.56 -1.19
CA PHE A 45 -4.98 9.44 -2.02
C PHE A 45 -5.76 8.16 -1.73
N HIS A 46 -5.91 7.80 -0.45
CA HIS A 46 -6.66 6.61 -0.05
C HIS A 46 -8.10 6.64 -0.54
N GLU A 47 -8.77 7.78 -0.45
CA GLU A 47 -10.15 7.95 -0.91
C GLU A 47 -10.28 7.77 -2.43
N VAL A 48 -9.43 8.45 -3.22
CA VAL A 48 -9.54 8.38 -4.68
C VAL A 48 -9.02 7.07 -5.27
N SER A 49 -8.16 6.35 -4.55
CA SER A 49 -7.63 5.05 -4.97
C SER A 49 -8.42 3.86 -4.43
N ALA A 50 -9.43 4.10 -3.57
CA ALA A 50 -10.22 3.03 -2.99
C ALA A 50 -10.97 2.27 -4.09
N ILE A 51 -10.90 0.94 -4.04
CA ILE A 51 -11.65 0.04 -4.92
C ILE A 51 -12.60 -0.80 -4.08
N GLU A 52 -13.75 -1.15 -4.66
CA GLU A 52 -14.61 -2.20 -4.09
C GLU A 52 -13.87 -3.54 -4.22
N PRO A 53 -13.61 -4.26 -3.12
CA PRO A 53 -12.85 -5.52 -3.18
C PRO A 53 -13.58 -6.61 -3.97
N GLY A 54 -14.92 -6.65 -3.87
CA GLY A 54 -15.75 -7.60 -4.61
C GLY A 54 -15.53 -9.05 -4.19
N PHE A 55 -16.06 -9.99 -4.97
CA PHE A 55 -15.83 -11.41 -4.77
C PHE A 55 -14.44 -11.85 -5.30
N PRO A 56 -13.67 -12.71 -4.61
CA PRO A 56 -13.98 -13.37 -3.33
C PRO A 56 -13.55 -12.58 -2.08
N HIS A 57 -12.99 -11.38 -2.24
CA HIS A 57 -12.44 -10.61 -1.13
C HIS A 57 -13.47 -10.27 -0.05
N ASP A 58 -14.68 -9.86 -0.42
CA ASP A 58 -15.77 -9.57 0.52
C ASP A 58 -16.20 -10.83 1.30
N MET A 59 -16.28 -11.97 0.62
CA MET A 59 -16.60 -13.26 1.23
C MET A 59 -15.50 -13.68 2.22
N LEU A 60 -14.22 -13.57 1.83
CA LEU A 60 -13.07 -13.90 2.67
C LEU A 60 -12.94 -12.94 3.86
N ALA A 61 -13.35 -11.69 3.69
CA ALA A 61 -13.43 -10.69 4.73
C ALA A 61 -14.72 -10.78 5.58
N GLY A 62 -15.51 -11.85 5.45
CA GLY A 62 -16.63 -12.13 6.34
C GLY A 62 -16.18 -12.85 7.62
N ASP A 63 -16.83 -12.56 8.76
CA ASP A 63 -16.47 -13.12 10.06
C ASP A 63 -16.49 -14.65 10.08
N ARG A 64 -17.49 -15.25 9.44
CA ARG A 64 -17.59 -16.71 9.31
C ARG A 64 -16.39 -17.29 8.56
N MET A 65 -15.97 -16.66 7.46
CA MET A 65 -14.87 -17.18 6.66
C MET A 65 -13.54 -17.01 7.39
N ARG A 66 -13.32 -15.87 8.05
CA ARG A 66 -12.18 -15.67 8.95
C ARG A 66 -12.09 -16.74 10.04
N ALA A 67 -13.21 -17.05 10.71
CA ALA A 67 -13.24 -18.07 11.75
C ALA A 67 -12.89 -19.48 11.22
N VAL A 68 -13.36 -19.83 10.02
CA VAL A 68 -13.01 -21.12 9.39
C VAL A 68 -11.54 -21.16 8.96
N THR A 69 -11.00 -20.08 8.41
CA THR A 69 -9.61 -20.04 7.91
C THR A 69 -8.58 -19.93 9.03
N GLN A 70 -8.86 -19.16 10.08
CA GLN A 70 -7.92 -18.92 11.18
C GLN A 70 -8.14 -19.85 12.39
N GLY A 71 -9.35 -20.36 12.62
CA GLY A 71 -9.68 -21.11 13.83
C GLY A 71 -9.37 -20.29 15.08
N ASP A 72 -8.57 -20.86 15.98
CA ASP A 72 -8.11 -20.20 17.22
C ASP A 72 -6.77 -19.46 17.06
N LEU A 73 -6.20 -19.39 15.85
CA LEU A 73 -4.92 -18.72 15.59
C LEU A 73 -5.05 -17.20 15.77
N LYS A 74 -4.29 -16.63 16.71
CA LYS A 74 -4.13 -15.18 16.86
C LYS A 74 -2.93 -14.72 16.03
N VAL A 75 -3.19 -13.84 15.05
CA VAL A 75 -2.15 -13.22 14.23
C VAL A 75 -1.98 -11.78 14.69
N ASP A 76 -0.79 -11.44 15.19
CA ASP A 76 -0.44 -10.05 15.46
C ASP A 76 -0.29 -9.29 14.14
N THR A 77 -0.99 -8.17 14.00
CA THR A 77 -0.77 -7.27 12.87
C THR A 77 0.59 -6.60 13.03
N ARG A 78 1.40 -6.62 11.96
CA ARG A 78 2.66 -5.86 11.95
C ARG A 78 2.34 -4.38 12.23
N ARG A 79 3.07 -3.82 13.21
CA ARG A 79 3.08 -2.38 13.54
C ARG A 79 3.71 -1.57 12.42
#